data_AF-A0A841RHY3-F1
#
_entry.id   AF-A0A841RHY3-F1
#
_cell.length_a   1.000
_cell.length_b   1.000
_cell.length_c   1.000
_cell.angle_alpha   90.00
_cell.angle_beta   90.00
_cell.angle_gamma   90.00
#
_symmetry.space_group_name_H-M   'P 1'
#
loop_
_entity.id
_entity.type
_entity.pdbx_description
1 polymer ?
#
loop_
_entity_poly.entity_id
_entity_poly.type
_entity_poly.pdbx_seq_one_letter_code
_entity_poly.pdbx_strand_id
1 'polypeptide(L)'
;MQWHPDDLQGFFKAKEYIDTVILPITSISFKNQAEAEKLAIQKKSIEIITQELERNYAGRIFVCPIYIYQHAVDREQEIARLNSWTEEMLAEQFEHRFIISHDILWKKYEKQFDSHFIWTPSFSMSNFQSDDARLFVKEQTNELSELIRSYW
;
A
#
# COMPACT_ATOMS: atom_id res chain seq x y z
N MET A 1 6.98 8.41 -6.36
CA MET A 1 6.22 9.66 -6.33
C MET A 1 5.93 9.97 -4.87
N GLN A 2 6.25 11.18 -4.41
CA GLN A 2 5.99 11.61 -3.03
C GLN A 2 4.78 12.55 -2.95
N TRP A 3 3.86 12.44 -3.92
CA TRP A 3 2.67 13.28 -4.02
C TRP A 3 2.99 14.78 -4.13
N HIS A 4 4.12 15.12 -4.74
CA HIS A 4 4.41 16.49 -5.11
C HIS A 4 3.67 16.89 -6.39
N PRO A 5 3.38 18.19 -6.62
CA PRO A 5 2.72 18.63 -7.85
C PRO A 5 3.42 18.17 -9.13
N ASP A 6 4.76 18.13 -9.13
CA ASP A 6 5.56 17.68 -10.27
C ASP A 6 5.39 16.17 -10.54
N ASP A 7 5.22 15.37 -9.48
CA ASP A 7 4.90 13.96 -9.61
C ASP A 7 3.57 13.82 -10.35
N LEU A 8 2.51 14.47 -9.86
CA LEU A 8 1.17 14.37 -10.47
C LEU A 8 1.17 14.84 -11.91
N GLN A 9 1.95 15.88 -12.25
CA GLN A 9 2.11 16.30 -13.64
C GLN A 9 2.73 15.19 -14.50
N GLY A 10 3.75 14.50 -13.99
CA GLY A 10 4.36 13.33 -14.63
C GLY A 10 3.36 12.19 -14.82
N PHE A 11 2.58 11.89 -13.78
CA PHE A 11 1.50 10.90 -13.82
C PHE A 11 0.51 11.20 -14.95
N PHE A 12 -0.06 12.42 -14.99
CA PHE A 12 -1.05 12.77 -16.01
C PHE A 12 -0.48 12.78 -17.44
N LYS A 13 0.82 13.03 -17.61
CA LYS A 13 1.51 12.95 -18.91
C LYS A 13 1.69 11.51 -19.39
N ALA A 14 1.87 10.56 -18.47
CA ALA A 14 2.14 9.16 -18.77
C ALA A 14 0.96 8.22 -18.46
N LYS A 15 -0.23 8.77 -18.15
CA LYS A 15 -1.37 8.03 -17.60
C LYS A 15 -1.80 6.81 -18.44
N GLU A 16 -1.60 6.87 -19.76
CA GLU A 16 -1.95 5.79 -20.69
C GLU A 16 -1.05 4.56 -20.58
N TYR A 17 0.11 4.69 -19.93
CA TYR A 17 1.05 3.60 -19.69
C TYR A 17 0.92 3.01 -18.28
N ILE A 18 0.17 3.68 -17.41
CA ILE A 18 0.01 3.31 -16.00
C ILE A 18 -1.27 2.49 -15.85
N ASP A 19 -1.10 1.16 -15.87
CA ASP A 19 -2.19 0.18 -15.79
C ASP A 19 -2.46 -0.31 -14.36
N THR A 20 -1.57 0.00 -13.41
CA THR A 20 -1.61 -0.58 -12.06
C THR A 20 -1.64 0.50 -10.99
N VAL A 21 -2.59 0.39 -10.05
CA VAL A 21 -2.66 1.24 -8.86
C VAL A 21 -2.50 0.43 -7.58
N ILE A 22 -1.78 1.01 -6.62
CA ILE A 22 -1.57 0.45 -5.29
C ILE A 22 -2.08 1.43 -4.24
N LEU A 23 -3.00 0.97 -3.40
CA LEU A 23 -3.48 1.67 -2.21
C LEU A 23 -2.83 1.05 -0.96
N PRO A 24 -1.77 1.66 -0.39
CA PRO A 24 -1.25 1.22 0.90
C PRO A 24 -2.21 1.63 2.01
N ILE A 25 -2.51 0.70 2.92
CA ILE A 25 -3.41 0.96 4.06
C ILE A 25 -2.76 0.59 5.39
N THR A 26 -3.02 1.39 6.42
CA THR A 26 -2.54 1.14 7.78
C THR A 26 -3.51 1.62 8.85
N SER A 27 -3.47 1.00 10.02
CA SER A 27 -4.28 1.43 11.16
C SER A 27 -3.51 2.38 12.07
N ILE A 28 -4.25 3.26 12.77
CA ILE A 28 -3.75 4.02 13.91
C ILE A 28 -4.52 3.66 15.18
N SER A 29 -3.82 3.74 16.31
CA SER A 29 -4.36 3.50 17.65
C SER A 29 -3.57 4.31 18.65
N PHE A 30 -4.26 4.87 19.64
CA PHE A 30 -3.67 5.61 20.76
C PHE A 30 -3.99 4.94 22.09
N LYS A 31 -4.38 3.65 22.08
CA LYS A 31 -4.77 2.91 23.29
C LYS A 31 -3.60 2.77 24.28
N ASN A 32 -2.40 2.50 23.78
CA ASN A 32 -1.17 2.45 24.57
C ASN A 32 0.04 2.76 23.68
N GLN A 33 1.16 3.15 24.32
CA GLN A 33 2.38 3.57 23.64
C GLN A 33 2.98 2.46 22.77
N ALA A 34 3.09 1.24 23.28
CA ALA A 34 3.72 0.13 22.56
C ALA A 34 2.96 -0.24 21.26
N GLU A 35 1.62 -0.22 21.31
CA GLU A 35 0.77 -0.42 20.13
C GLU A 35 0.93 0.73 19.13
N ALA A 36 0.93 1.98 19.60
CA ALA A 36 1.11 3.15 18.74
C ALA A 36 2.47 3.15 18.03
N GLU A 37 3.56 2.84 18.75
CA GLU A 37 4.91 2.72 18.19
C GLU A 37 5.00 1.60 17.16
N LYS A 38 4.39 0.43 17.44
CA LYS A 38 4.32 -0.67 16.48
C LYS A 38 3.60 -0.25 15.20
N LEU A 39 2.44 0.40 15.31
CA LEU A 39 1.68 0.87 14.15
C LEU A 39 2.44 1.94 13.36
N ALA A 40 3.22 2.80 14.03
CA ALA A 40 4.08 3.77 13.38
C ALA A 40 5.22 3.10 12.58
N ILE A 41 5.83 2.04 13.12
CA ILE A 41 6.83 1.24 12.39
C ILE A 41 6.20 0.59 11.16
N GLN A 42 5.02 -0.01 11.31
CA GLN A 42 4.27 -0.61 10.20
C GLN A 42 3.94 0.41 9.12
N LYS A 43 3.43 1.59 9.50
CA LYS A 43 3.16 2.70 8.59
C LYS A 43 4.40 3.10 7.80
N LYS A 44 5.55 3.25 8.46
CA LYS A 44 6.79 3.64 7.78
C LYS A 44 7.33 2.53 6.86
N SER A 45 7.22 1.27 7.30
CA SER A 45 7.61 0.09 6.53
C SER A 45 6.84 0.02 5.21
N ILE A 46 5.51 0.08 5.26
CA ILE A 46 4.69 -0.02 4.05
C ILE A 46 4.93 1.15 3.10
N GLU A 47 5.09 2.38 3.62
CA GLU A 47 5.44 3.55 2.81
C GLU A 47 6.72 3.33 2.01
N ILE A 48 7.79 2.83 2.65
CA ILE A 48 9.06 2.56 1.98
C ILE A 48 8.88 1.49 0.91
N ILE A 49 8.29 0.35 1.27
CA ILE A 49 8.13 -0.79 0.34
C ILE A 49 7.31 -0.38 -0.89
N THR A 50 6.19 0.33 -0.71
CA THR A 50 5.38 0.76 -1.86
C THR A 50 6.07 1.81 -2.71
N GLN A 51 6.85 2.73 -2.10
CA GLN A 51 7.64 3.70 -2.87
C GLN A 51 8.75 3.02 -3.70
N GLU A 52 9.37 1.97 -3.16
CA GLU A 52 10.35 1.17 -3.88
C GLU A 52 9.70 0.41 -5.05
N LEU A 53 8.50 -0.15 -4.87
CA LEU A 53 7.71 -0.76 -5.94
C LEU A 53 7.42 0.23 -7.07
N GLU A 54 6.92 1.42 -6.74
CA GLU A 54 6.63 2.46 -7.72
C GLU A 54 7.88 2.88 -8.50
N ARG A 55 9.03 3.00 -7.80
CA ARG A 55 10.30 3.33 -8.46
C ARG A 55 10.78 2.24 -9.40
N ASN A 56 10.65 0.97 -9.00
CA ASN A 56 11.05 -0.17 -9.82
C ASN A 56 10.18 -0.35 -11.08
N TYR A 57 8.92 0.11 -11.01
CA TYR A 57 7.95 0.04 -12.11
C TYR A 57 7.46 1.43 -12.53
N ALA A 58 8.39 2.40 -12.55
CA ALA A 58 8.10 3.76 -12.95
C ALA A 58 7.47 3.78 -14.35
N GLY A 59 6.28 4.39 -14.45
CA GLY A 59 5.51 4.46 -15.70
C GLY A 59 4.50 3.33 -15.90
N ARG A 60 4.40 2.34 -14.99
CA ARG A 60 3.31 1.35 -14.97
C ARG A 60 2.54 1.29 -13.66
N ILE A 61 3.24 1.45 -12.53
CA ILE A 61 2.63 1.47 -11.20
C ILE A 61 2.48 2.91 -10.71
N PHE A 62 1.32 3.21 -10.13
CA PHE A 62 1.05 4.43 -9.37
C PHE A 62 0.67 4.08 -7.93
N VAL A 63 1.31 4.73 -6.96
CA VAL A 63 1.05 4.50 -5.53
C VAL A 63 0.27 5.65 -4.93
N CYS A 64 -0.91 5.35 -4.38
CA CYS A 64 -1.76 6.28 -3.64
C CYS A 64 -1.09 6.78 -2.35
N PRO A 65 -1.54 7.93 -1.78
CA PRO A 65 -1.15 8.27 -0.43
C PRO A 65 -1.67 7.17 0.50
N ILE A 66 -0.95 6.96 1.60
CA ILE A 66 -1.36 5.94 2.56
C ILE A 66 -2.73 6.27 3.16
N TYR A 67 -3.64 5.32 3.06
CA TYR A 67 -4.96 5.42 3.67
C TYR A 67 -4.90 4.95 5.12
N ILE A 68 -5.40 5.78 6.03
CA ILE A 68 -5.31 5.57 7.46
C ILE A 68 -6.70 5.33 8.04
N TYR A 69 -6.87 4.21 8.73
CA TYR A 69 -8.10 3.86 9.43
C TYR A 69 -7.87 3.69 10.94
N GLN A 70 -8.93 3.74 11.73
CA GLN A 70 -8.83 3.49 13.16
C GLN A 70 -8.76 1.99 13.44
N HIS A 71 -7.85 1.56 14.32
CA HIS A 71 -7.62 0.13 14.57
C HIS A 71 -8.87 -0.62 15.12
N ALA A 72 -9.73 0.08 15.86
CA ALA A 72 -10.91 -0.48 16.52
C ALA A 72 -12.24 -0.18 15.81
N VAL A 73 -12.22 0.01 14.49
CA VAL A 73 -13.41 0.30 13.68
C VAL A 73 -14.15 -0.96 13.23
N ASP A 74 -15.45 -0.81 13.01
CA ASP A 74 -16.29 -1.76 12.29
C ASP A 74 -15.71 -2.00 10.88
N ARG A 75 -15.27 -3.23 10.65
CA ARG A 75 -14.60 -3.61 9.40
C ARG A 75 -15.52 -3.51 8.20
N GLU A 76 -16.83 -3.70 8.36
CA GLU A 76 -17.78 -3.61 7.24
C GLU A 76 -17.87 -2.17 6.71
N GLN A 77 -17.96 -1.19 7.62
CA GLN A 77 -17.94 0.23 7.25
C GLN A 77 -16.64 0.59 6.52
N GLU A 78 -15.53 0.04 6.98
CA GLU A 78 -14.22 0.36 6.43
C GLU A 78 -13.98 -0.31 5.07
N ILE A 79 -14.52 -1.51 4.85
CA ILE A 79 -14.56 -2.15 3.53
C ILE A 79 -15.35 -1.31 2.55
N ALA A 80 -16.54 -0.83 2.94
CA ALA A 80 -17.35 0.03 2.08
C ALA A 80 -16.60 1.31 1.67
N ARG A 81 -15.82 1.91 2.59
CA ARG A 81 -14.95 3.06 2.28
C ARG A 81 -13.84 2.68 1.30
N LEU A 82 -13.14 1.58 1.54
CA LEU A 82 -12.05 1.13 0.68
C LEU A 82 -12.53 0.78 -0.73
N ASN A 83 -13.71 0.17 -0.85
CA ASN A 83 -14.35 -0.09 -2.14
C ASN A 83 -14.75 1.22 -2.84
N SER A 84 -15.36 2.18 -2.14
CA SER A 84 -15.65 3.50 -2.70
C SER A 84 -14.38 4.25 -3.17
N TRP A 85 -13.29 4.16 -2.40
CA TRP A 85 -11.99 4.71 -2.81
C TRP A 85 -11.47 4.07 -4.09
N THR A 86 -11.61 2.75 -4.19
CA THR A 86 -11.19 2.03 -5.39
C THR A 86 -12.11 2.34 -6.55
N GLU A 87 -13.43 2.47 -6.37
CA GLU A 87 -14.41 2.92 -7.37
C GLU A 87 -14.11 4.32 -7.92
N GLU A 88 -13.73 5.28 -7.07
CA GLU A 88 -13.35 6.63 -7.52
C GLU A 88 -12.04 6.62 -8.32
N MET A 89 -11.06 5.79 -7.91
CA MET A 89 -9.82 5.55 -8.68
C MET A 89 -10.06 4.77 -9.98
N LEU A 90 -11.19 4.05 -10.05
CA LEU A 90 -11.57 3.07 -11.07
C LEU A 90 -12.29 3.64 -12.28
N ALA A 91 -12.56 4.94 -12.32
CA ALA A 91 -13.38 5.55 -13.36
C ALA A 91 -12.78 5.54 -14.78
N GLU A 92 -11.77 4.70 -15.08
CA GLU A 92 -11.57 3.97 -16.37
C GLU A 92 -10.12 3.48 -16.62
N GLN A 93 -9.12 3.84 -15.80
CA GLN A 93 -7.70 3.75 -16.24
C GLN A 93 -6.85 2.59 -15.71
N PHE A 94 -7.17 1.98 -14.56
CA PHE A 94 -6.32 0.95 -13.95
C PHE A 94 -6.90 -0.46 -14.09
N GLU A 95 -6.25 -1.28 -14.92
CA GLU A 95 -6.57 -2.69 -15.11
C GLU A 95 -6.32 -3.50 -13.83
N HIS A 96 -5.21 -3.22 -13.14
CA HIS A 96 -4.81 -3.92 -11.93
C HIS A 96 -4.87 -3.02 -10.69
N ARG A 97 -5.51 -3.53 -9.64
CA ARG A 97 -5.74 -2.78 -8.40
C ARG A 97 -5.33 -3.60 -7.21
N PHE A 98 -4.50 -3.01 -6.36
CA PHE A 98 -3.99 -3.66 -5.18
C PHE A 98 -4.23 -2.82 -3.94
N ILE A 99 -4.67 -3.48 -2.88
CA ILE A 99 -4.63 -2.95 -1.52
C ILE A 99 -3.52 -3.68 -0.79
N ILE A 100 -2.55 -2.96 -0.22
CA ILE A 100 -1.44 -3.57 0.53
C ILE A 100 -1.58 -3.20 2.00
N SER A 101 -1.42 -4.17 2.90
CA SER A 101 -1.39 -3.91 4.34
C SER A 101 -0.49 -4.88 5.11
N HIS A 102 -0.03 -4.43 6.28
CA HIS A 102 0.57 -5.29 7.30
C HIS A 102 -0.47 -5.91 8.25
N ASP A 103 -1.73 -5.45 8.24
CA ASP A 103 -2.78 -5.99 9.09
C ASP A 103 -3.37 -7.27 8.50
N ILE A 104 -2.99 -8.42 9.07
CA ILE A 104 -3.43 -9.74 8.65
C ILE A 104 -4.94 -9.95 8.84
N LEU A 105 -5.60 -9.16 9.69
CA LEU A 105 -7.04 -9.30 9.93
C LEU A 105 -7.85 -9.04 8.66
N TRP A 106 -7.33 -8.23 7.74
CA TRP A 106 -7.95 -7.99 6.43
C TRP A 106 -8.01 -9.23 5.54
N LYS A 107 -7.15 -10.24 5.73
CA LYS A 107 -7.23 -11.48 4.95
C LYS A 107 -8.57 -12.19 5.09
N LYS A 108 -9.26 -12.02 6.23
CA LYS A 108 -10.61 -12.58 6.44
C LYS A 108 -11.67 -11.95 5.52
N TYR A 109 -11.42 -10.72 5.07
CA TYR A 109 -12.34 -9.90 4.28
C TYR A 109 -11.88 -9.73 2.83
N GLU A 110 -10.81 -10.42 2.41
CA GLU A 110 -10.19 -10.28 1.09
C GLU A 110 -11.17 -10.39 -0.08
N LYS A 111 -12.17 -11.28 0.05
CA LYS A 111 -13.20 -11.49 -0.99
C LYS A 111 -14.26 -10.38 -1.08
N GLN A 112 -14.27 -9.44 -0.13
CA GLN A 112 -15.20 -8.31 -0.11
C GLN A 112 -14.61 -7.06 -0.77
N PHE A 113 -13.32 -7.07 -1.10
CA PHE A 113 -12.68 -5.97 -1.81
C PHE A 113 -12.85 -6.09 -3.33
N ASP A 114 -13.10 -4.98 -4.00
CA ASP A 114 -13.12 -4.89 -5.47
C ASP A 114 -11.71 -4.84 -6.09
N SER A 115 -10.69 -4.94 -5.23
CA SER A 115 -9.26 -4.93 -5.54
C SER A 115 -8.57 -6.13 -4.91
N HIS A 116 -7.42 -6.52 -5.46
CA HIS A 116 -6.62 -7.61 -4.89
C HIS A 116 -5.98 -7.18 -3.57
N PHE A 117 -6.31 -7.88 -2.48
CA PHE A 117 -5.72 -7.60 -1.18
C PHE A 117 -4.44 -8.39 -0.92
N ILE A 118 -3.33 -7.69 -0.79
CA ILE A 118 -2.03 -8.27 -0.47
C ILE A 118 -1.69 -7.96 0.99
N TRP A 119 -1.52 -9.02 1.76
CA TRP A 119 -0.88 -8.93 3.07
C TRP A 119 0.61 -9.16 2.92
N THR A 120 1.42 -8.34 3.57
CA THR A 120 2.88 -8.47 3.64
C THR A 120 3.36 -8.33 5.08
N PRO A 121 4.38 -9.09 5.52
CA PRO A 121 4.93 -8.94 6.86
C PRO A 121 5.55 -7.55 7.06
N SER A 122 5.38 -6.99 8.25
CA SER A 122 6.11 -5.79 8.68
C SER A 122 7.42 -6.18 9.35
N PHE A 123 8.49 -5.41 9.13
CA PHE A 123 9.67 -5.56 9.98
C PHE A 123 9.45 -4.93 11.37
N SER A 124 10.13 -5.47 12.37
CA SER A 124 10.06 -5.03 13.76
C SER A 124 11.11 -3.99 14.15
N MET A 125 12.09 -3.72 13.26
CA MET A 125 13.20 -2.81 13.54
C MET A 125 12.77 -1.34 13.44
N SER A 126 13.20 -0.52 14.40
CA SER A 126 13.00 0.93 14.37
C SER A 126 14.05 1.68 13.56
N ASN A 127 15.21 1.06 13.27
CA ASN A 127 16.25 1.66 12.45
C ASN A 127 16.09 1.29 10.97
N PHE A 128 15.41 2.15 10.23
CA PHE A 128 15.15 2.03 8.79
C PHE A 128 16.40 2.20 7.91
N GLN A 129 17.53 2.63 8.49
CA GLN A 129 18.79 2.88 7.77
C GLN A 129 19.84 1.77 7.98
N SER A 130 19.54 0.71 8.73
CA SER A 130 20.47 -0.42 8.85
C SER A 130 20.57 -1.20 7.53
N ASP A 131 21.67 -1.92 7.35
CA ASP A 131 21.83 -2.85 6.22
C ASP A 131 20.72 -3.91 6.23
N ASP A 132 20.37 -4.43 7.41
CA ASP A 132 19.29 -5.42 7.57
C ASP A 132 17.92 -4.86 7.12
N ALA A 133 17.61 -3.61 7.46
CA ALA A 133 16.36 -2.98 7.03
C ALA A 133 16.32 -2.79 5.50
N ARG A 134 17.46 -2.39 4.90
CA ARG A 134 17.57 -2.29 3.43
C ARG A 134 17.39 -3.64 2.74
N LEU A 135 18.00 -4.70 3.29
CA LEU A 135 17.86 -6.06 2.77
C LEU A 135 16.42 -6.54 2.85
N PHE A 136 15.78 -6.38 4.01
CA PHE A 136 14.38 -6.74 4.20
C PHE A 136 13.45 -6.01 3.24
N VAL A 137 13.60 -4.69 3.10
CA VAL A 137 12.80 -3.89 2.16
C VAL A 137 12.98 -4.41 0.73
N LYS A 138 14.22 -4.72 0.33
CA LYS A 138 14.51 -5.25 -1.01
C LYS A 138 13.85 -6.61 -1.24
N GLU A 139 13.95 -7.53 -0.28
CA GLU A 139 13.32 -8.85 -0.35
C GLU A 139 11.80 -8.73 -0.46
N GLN A 140 11.16 -7.96 0.42
CA GLN A 140 9.71 -7.75 0.38
C GLN A 140 9.25 -7.05 -0.90
N THR A 141 10.03 -6.09 -1.40
CA THR A 141 9.74 -5.43 -2.69
C THR A 141 9.80 -6.46 -3.82
N ASN A 142 10.79 -7.36 -3.84
CA ASN A 142 10.90 -8.39 -4.86
C ASN A 142 9.73 -9.40 -4.80
N GLU A 143 9.38 -9.88 -3.61
CA GLU A 143 8.25 -10.80 -3.43
C GLU A 143 6.93 -10.18 -3.91
N LEU A 144 6.68 -8.92 -3.54
CA LEU A 144 5.51 -8.18 -4.01
C LEU A 144 5.55 -7.94 -5.52
N SER A 145 6.72 -7.68 -6.08
CA SER A 145 6.91 -7.51 -7.52
C SER A 145 6.56 -8.77 -8.30
N GLU A 146 7.01 -9.94 -7.83
CA GLU A 146 6.67 -11.23 -8.42
C GLU A 146 5.17 -11.51 -8.33
N LEU A 147 4.56 -11.21 -7.18
CA LEU A 147 3.12 -11.36 -6.99
C LEU A 147 2.32 -10.46 -7.92
N ILE A 148 2.63 -9.16 -7.98
CA ILE A 148 1.94 -8.21 -8.87
C ILE A 148 2.05 -8.67 -10.33
N ARG A 149 3.24 -9.08 -10.76
CA ARG A 149 3.47 -9.60 -12.12
C ARG A 149 2.69 -10.86 -12.46
N SER A 150 2.26 -11.64 -11.47
CA SER A 150 1.43 -12.83 -11.71
C SER A 150 -0.03 -12.49 -12.04
N TYR A 151 -0.47 -11.26 -11.75
CA TYR A 151 -1.79 -10.75 -12.14
C TYR A 151 -1.80 -10.06 -13.51
N TRP A 152 -0.64 -9.63 -14.00
CA TRP A 152 -0.42 -9.09 -15.34
C TRP A 152 -0.39 -10.22 -16.38
#